data_AF-A0A521TQ29-F1
#
_entry.id   AF-A0A521TQ29-F1
#
_cell.length_a   1.000
_cell.length_b   1.000
_cell.length_c   1.000
_cell.angle_alpha   90.00
_cell.angle_beta   90.00
_cell.angle_gamma   90.00
#
_symmetry.space_group_name_H-M   'P 1'
#
loop_
_entity.id
_entity.type
_entity.pdbx_description
1 polymer ?
#
loop_
_entity_poly.entity_id
_entity_poly.type
_entity_poly.pdbx_seq_one_letter_code
_entity_poly.pdbx_strand_id
1 'polypeptide(L)'
;MQSPEQCPVPCQRCGAGMSPAPDGGTARYADVIPLVCRYCGYAETLTRDDRVRVSRERVALLRMAQDAAEAPARHAEQIIGMRPWLGGVVVGGVLTLNALNGVGTAMAAIERAGPAMDAAARLQALQGVCVTPLLGIGLAAGMFGGWTLAMRRYRALVTPGRWARSPLSPGAPARCRCCGAGLPEQWGAMVECGFCRTHNLLDRAVIDQREALLLSETALHQARAAGVIARANEFSASFGQWSLVGAAAGAVVGGVLGYALALALARA
;
A
#
# COMPACT_ATOMS: atom_id res chain seq x y z
N MET A 1 -42.23 -10.56 12.35
CA MET A 1 -40.84 -11.00 12.65
C MET A 1 -40.37 -11.87 11.49
N GLN A 2 -39.65 -11.31 10.53
CA GLN A 2 -39.01 -12.08 9.47
C GLN A 2 -37.79 -12.77 10.09
N SER A 3 -37.70 -14.10 9.93
CA SER A 3 -36.53 -14.87 10.35
C SER A 3 -35.29 -14.26 9.67
N PRO A 4 -34.18 -14.03 10.38
CA PRO A 4 -32.97 -13.47 9.78
C PRO A 4 -32.60 -14.29 8.54
N GLU A 5 -32.43 -13.62 7.39
CA GLU A 5 -32.08 -14.25 6.12
C GLU A 5 -30.88 -15.20 6.32
N GLN A 6 -31.17 -16.49 6.38
CA GLN A 6 -30.14 -17.50 6.46
C GLN A 6 -29.45 -17.57 5.11
N CYS A 7 -28.20 -17.15 5.11
CA CYS A 7 -27.35 -17.17 3.93
C CYS A 7 -27.21 -18.62 3.43
N PRO A 8 -27.58 -18.94 2.18
CA PRO A 8 -27.77 -20.32 1.72
C PRO A 8 -26.48 -21.16 1.78
N VAL A 9 -26.61 -22.44 2.13
CA VAL A 9 -25.52 -23.43 2.12
C VAL A 9 -25.24 -23.86 0.68
N PRO A 10 -23.99 -23.89 0.17
CA PRO A 10 -23.72 -24.30 -1.21
C PRO A 10 -23.82 -25.83 -1.37
N CYS A 11 -24.41 -26.28 -2.48
CA CYS A 11 -24.57 -27.69 -2.82
C CYS A 11 -23.23 -28.35 -3.13
N GLN A 12 -22.93 -29.50 -2.51
CA GLN A 12 -21.69 -30.24 -2.76
C GLN A 12 -21.53 -30.74 -4.21
N ARG A 13 -22.64 -30.91 -4.93
CA ARG A 13 -22.64 -31.44 -6.31
C ARG A 13 -22.46 -30.37 -7.38
N CYS A 14 -23.02 -29.17 -7.20
CA CYS A 14 -23.06 -28.13 -8.24
C CYS A 14 -22.69 -26.72 -7.76
N GLY A 15 -22.46 -26.51 -6.46
CA GLY A 15 -22.11 -25.22 -5.86
C GLY A 15 -23.27 -24.23 -5.66
N ALA A 16 -24.45 -24.48 -6.23
CA ALA A 16 -25.62 -23.58 -6.09
C ALA A 16 -26.17 -23.56 -4.65
N GLY A 17 -26.77 -22.45 -4.23
CA GLY A 17 -27.37 -22.31 -2.90
C GLY A 17 -28.52 -23.30 -2.66
N MET A 18 -28.50 -23.96 -1.52
CA MET A 18 -29.52 -24.90 -1.06
C MET A 18 -30.51 -24.19 -0.13
N SER A 19 -31.76 -24.65 -0.17
CA SER A 19 -32.84 -24.18 0.69
C SER A 19 -33.31 -25.31 1.60
N PRO A 20 -33.86 -25.03 2.79
CA PRO A 20 -34.56 -26.04 3.58
C PRO A 20 -35.63 -26.72 2.73
N ALA A 21 -35.76 -28.04 2.85
CA ALA A 21 -36.80 -28.79 2.15
C ALA A 21 -38.20 -28.24 2.53
N PRO A 22 -39.09 -28.01 1.56
CA PRO A 22 -40.42 -27.44 1.82
C PRO A 22 -41.28 -28.32 2.74
N ASP A 23 -41.01 -29.63 2.77
CA ASP A 23 -41.81 -30.62 3.50
C ASP A 23 -41.28 -30.86 4.93
N GLY A 24 -40.28 -30.08 5.37
CA GLY A 24 -39.68 -30.15 6.70
C GLY A 24 -40.59 -29.59 7.81
N GLY A 25 -41.81 -30.11 7.91
CA GLY A 25 -42.74 -29.81 8.99
C GLY A 25 -42.11 -30.06 10.35
N THR A 26 -42.08 -29.03 11.20
CA THR A 26 -41.88 -29.13 12.65
C THR A 26 -40.55 -29.72 13.16
N ALA A 27 -39.43 -29.49 12.49
CA ALA A 27 -38.10 -29.71 13.07
C ALA A 27 -37.73 -28.60 14.07
N ARG A 28 -38.54 -28.36 15.12
CA ARG A 28 -38.16 -27.43 16.21
C ARG A 28 -37.11 -28.02 17.15
N TYR A 29 -36.80 -29.32 17.04
CA TYR A 29 -35.86 -30.02 17.91
C TYR A 29 -34.94 -31.04 17.19
N ALA A 30 -34.98 -31.15 15.87
CA ALA A 30 -34.11 -32.11 15.18
C ALA A 30 -32.72 -31.50 14.93
N ASP A 31 -31.68 -32.18 15.39
CA ASP A 31 -30.27 -31.86 15.11
C ASP A 31 -29.91 -31.92 13.61
N VAL A 32 -30.86 -32.28 12.74
CA VAL A 32 -30.69 -32.51 11.31
C VAL A 32 -31.66 -31.62 10.52
N ILE A 33 -31.12 -30.77 9.63
CA ILE A 33 -31.92 -29.99 8.67
C ILE A 33 -31.74 -30.58 7.27
N PRO A 34 -32.81 -31.07 6.62
CA PRO A 34 -32.76 -31.43 5.22
C PRO A 34 -32.68 -30.18 4.35
N LEU A 35 -31.69 -30.15 3.47
CA LEU A 35 -31.45 -29.12 2.46
C LEU A 35 -31.66 -29.74 1.08
N VAL A 36 -32.28 -28.98 0.18
CA VAL A 36 -32.44 -29.38 -1.23
C VAL A 36 -31.88 -28.27 -2.12
N CYS A 37 -31.05 -28.66 -3.07
CA CYS A 37 -30.53 -27.77 -4.09
C CYS A 37 -31.63 -27.51 -5.12
N ARG A 38 -32.07 -26.25 -5.25
CA ARG A 38 -33.08 -25.89 -6.25
C ARG A 38 -32.62 -26.05 -7.70
N TYR A 39 -31.30 -26.10 -7.94
CA TYR A 39 -30.74 -26.19 -9.28
C TYR A 39 -30.64 -27.64 -9.79
N CYS A 40 -30.00 -28.53 -9.02
CA CYS A 40 -29.77 -29.91 -9.45
C CYS A 40 -30.63 -30.97 -8.75
N GLY A 41 -31.49 -30.56 -7.81
CA GLY A 41 -32.34 -31.47 -7.03
C GLY A 41 -31.61 -32.30 -5.97
N TYR A 42 -30.28 -32.16 -5.84
CA TYR A 42 -29.51 -32.89 -4.83
C TYR A 42 -29.99 -32.52 -3.42
N ALA A 43 -30.27 -33.54 -2.61
CA ALA A 43 -30.67 -33.39 -1.23
C ALA A 43 -29.52 -33.81 -0.30
N GLU A 44 -29.29 -33.04 0.75
CA GLU A 44 -28.34 -33.36 1.81
C GLU A 44 -28.93 -33.04 3.18
N THR A 45 -28.43 -33.68 4.22
CA THR A 45 -28.85 -33.42 5.59
C THR A 45 -27.73 -32.75 6.35
N LEU A 46 -27.99 -31.57 6.92
CA LEU A 46 -27.01 -30.84 7.71
C LEU A 46 -27.21 -31.13 9.20
N THR A 47 -26.27 -31.85 9.80
CA THR A 47 -26.26 -32.07 11.25
C THR A 47 -25.82 -30.79 11.99
N ARG A 48 -26.06 -30.71 13.30
CA ARG A 48 -25.61 -29.59 14.14
C ARG A 48 -24.09 -29.39 14.09
N ASP A 49 -23.32 -30.48 14.05
CA ASP A 49 -21.86 -30.43 13.93
C ASP A 49 -21.41 -29.96 12.55
N ASP A 50 -22.12 -30.36 11.49
CA ASP A 50 -21.85 -29.87 10.13
C ASP A 50 -22.13 -28.36 10.00
N ARG A 51 -23.08 -27.79 10.73
CA ARG A 51 -23.28 -26.32 10.76
C ARG A 51 -22.05 -25.60 11.29
N VAL A 52 -21.46 -26.12 12.35
CA VAL A 52 -20.24 -25.55 12.95
C VAL A 52 -19.07 -25.72 11.99
N ARG A 53 -18.97 -26.86 11.29
CA ARG A 53 -17.92 -27.10 10.29
C ARG A 53 -18.05 -26.17 9.08
N VAL A 54 -19.23 -26.11 8.45
CA VAL A 54 -19.51 -25.27 7.27
C VAL A 54 -19.35 -23.79 7.60
N SER A 55 -19.78 -23.34 8.79
CA SER A 55 -19.56 -21.95 9.21
C SER A 55 -18.08 -21.63 9.42
N ARG A 56 -17.28 -22.55 10.00
CA ARG A 56 -15.83 -22.39 10.14
C ARG A 56 -15.12 -22.36 8.79
N GLU A 57 -15.42 -23.30 7.89
CA GLU A 57 -14.85 -23.34 6.54
C GLU A 57 -15.18 -22.07 5.76
N ARG A 58 -16.42 -21.57 5.87
CA ARG A 58 -16.83 -20.31 5.24
C ARG A 58 -16.12 -19.09 5.81
N VAL A 59 -15.96 -19.02 7.13
CA VAL A 59 -15.16 -17.95 7.77
C VAL A 59 -13.70 -18.03 7.32
N ALA A 60 -13.14 -19.23 7.17
CA ALA A 60 -11.79 -19.43 6.66
C ALA A 60 -11.64 -18.97 5.20
N LEU A 61 -12.58 -19.32 4.32
CA LEU A 61 -12.58 -18.86 2.93
C LEU A 61 -12.73 -17.33 2.82
N LEU A 62 -13.60 -16.73 3.63
CA LEU A 62 -13.74 -15.27 3.68
C LEU A 62 -12.47 -14.58 4.19
N ARG A 63 -11.78 -15.17 5.17
CA ARG A 63 -10.48 -14.69 5.65
C ARG A 63 -9.42 -14.82 4.57
N MET A 64 -9.33 -15.95 3.88
CA MET A 64 -8.39 -16.14 2.76
C MET A 64 -8.64 -15.13 1.63
N ALA A 65 -9.91 -14.87 1.29
CA ALA A 65 -10.26 -13.86 0.28
C ALA A 65 -9.91 -12.43 0.74
N GLN A 66 -10.11 -12.12 2.03
CA GLN A 66 -9.66 -10.85 2.62
C GLN A 66 -8.14 -10.74 2.65
N ASP A 67 -7.44 -11.79 3.07
CA ASP A 67 -5.98 -11.84 3.10
C ASP A 67 -5.41 -11.67 1.70
N ALA A 68 -6.00 -12.31 0.68
CA ALA A 68 -5.60 -12.15 -0.70
C ALA A 68 -5.85 -10.72 -1.23
N ALA A 69 -6.97 -10.10 -0.84
CA ALA A 69 -7.27 -8.71 -1.20
C ALA A 69 -6.35 -7.70 -0.49
N GLU A 70 -5.92 -8.00 0.74
CA GLU A 70 -5.04 -7.15 1.56
C GLU A 70 -3.55 -7.41 1.32
N ALA A 71 -3.17 -8.57 0.79
CA ALA A 71 -1.79 -8.96 0.51
C ALA A 71 -1.02 -7.91 -0.29
N PRO A 72 -1.54 -7.33 -1.39
CA PRO A 72 -0.80 -6.30 -2.14
C PRO A 72 -0.66 -4.98 -1.38
N ALA A 73 -1.62 -4.61 -0.53
CA ALA A 73 -1.48 -3.44 0.35
C ALA A 73 -0.40 -3.68 1.42
N ARG A 74 -0.37 -4.88 2.01
CA ARG A 74 0.70 -5.30 2.93
C ARG A 74 2.06 -5.35 2.24
N HIS A 75 2.12 -5.87 1.02
CA HIS A 75 3.35 -5.93 0.24
C HIS A 75 3.85 -4.54 -0.15
N ALA A 76 2.97 -3.64 -0.56
CA ALA A 76 3.30 -2.24 -0.80
C ALA A 76 3.79 -1.54 0.48
N GLU A 77 3.14 -1.76 1.62
CA GLU A 77 3.62 -1.27 2.93
C GLU A 77 5.00 -1.84 3.29
N GLN A 78 5.26 -3.11 2.97
CA GLN A 78 6.55 -3.75 3.19
C GLN A 78 7.64 -3.14 2.28
N ILE A 79 7.35 -2.90 0.99
CA ILE A 79 8.27 -2.24 0.05
C ILE A 79 8.54 -0.79 0.48
N ILE A 80 7.51 -0.05 0.90
CA ILE A 80 7.66 1.29 1.46
C ILE A 80 8.52 1.25 2.75
N GLY A 81 8.30 0.24 3.59
CA GLY A 81 9.04 -0.03 4.82
C GLY A 81 10.51 -0.38 4.59
N MET A 82 10.85 -1.00 3.45
CA MET A 82 12.24 -1.26 3.04
C MET A 82 13.03 0.02 2.70
N ARG A 83 12.38 1.19 2.70
CA ARG A 83 13.02 2.52 2.57
C ARG A 83 14.05 2.56 1.43
N PRO A 84 13.64 2.34 0.17
CA PRO A 84 14.57 2.31 -0.98
C PRO A 84 15.40 3.60 -1.15
N TRP A 85 14.96 4.72 -0.59
CA TRP A 85 15.73 5.96 -0.52
C TRP A 85 17.03 5.83 0.28
N LEU A 86 17.15 4.87 1.20
CA LEU A 86 18.39 4.56 1.91
C LEU A 86 19.51 4.19 0.94
N GLY A 87 19.22 3.49 -0.16
CA GLY A 87 20.21 3.19 -1.19
C GLY A 87 20.83 4.45 -1.78
N GLY A 88 19.99 5.45 -2.09
CA GLY A 88 20.44 6.76 -2.57
C GLY A 88 21.25 7.54 -1.54
N VAL A 89 20.84 7.50 -0.27
CA VAL A 89 21.56 8.17 0.82
C VAL A 89 22.91 7.51 1.06
N VAL A 90 23.00 6.18 1.02
CA VAL A 90 24.25 5.45 1.17
C VAL A 90 25.19 5.75 0.00
N VAL A 91 24.72 5.62 -1.25
CA VAL A 91 25.54 5.90 -2.44
C VAL A 91 25.98 7.36 -2.47
N GLY A 92 25.06 8.30 -2.27
CA GLY A 92 25.36 9.73 -2.22
C GLY A 92 26.33 10.08 -1.08
N GLY A 93 26.15 9.47 0.10
CA GLY A 93 27.05 9.61 1.24
C GLY A 93 28.45 9.09 0.95
N VAL A 94 28.59 7.91 0.35
CA VAL A 94 29.88 7.32 -0.05
C VAL A 94 30.59 8.20 -1.08
N LEU A 95 29.88 8.68 -2.11
CA LEU A 95 30.45 9.60 -3.11
C LEU A 95 30.95 10.90 -2.47
N THR A 96 30.17 11.46 -1.54
CA THR A 96 30.53 12.69 -0.83
C THR A 96 31.75 12.48 0.06
N LEU A 97 31.79 11.40 0.84
CA LEU A 97 32.92 11.07 1.71
C LEU A 97 34.20 10.79 0.90
N ASN A 98 34.08 10.06 -0.20
CA ASN A 98 35.22 9.79 -1.08
C ASN A 98 35.78 11.08 -1.69
N ALA A 99 34.91 12.01 -2.09
CA ALA A 99 35.32 13.31 -2.59
C ALA A 99 35.99 14.18 -1.52
N LEU A 100 35.45 14.17 -0.29
CA LEU A 100 36.04 14.88 0.85
C LEU A 100 37.44 14.36 1.19
N ASN A 101 37.66 13.04 1.07
CA ASN A 101 38.98 12.45 1.25
C ASN A 101 40.00 12.95 0.20
N GLY A 102 39.53 13.29 -1.01
CA GLY A 102 40.35 13.87 -2.08
C GLY A 102 40.64 15.36 -1.95
N VAL A 103 39.99 16.09 -1.03
CA VAL A 103 40.21 17.54 -0.83
C VAL A 103 41.66 17.81 -0.47
N GLY A 104 42.22 17.06 0.49
CA GLY A 104 43.58 17.28 0.97
C GLY A 104 44.63 17.06 -0.10
N THR A 105 44.47 16.03 -0.94
CA THR A 105 45.40 15.73 -2.04
C THR A 105 45.34 16.78 -3.15
N ALA A 106 44.14 17.27 -3.47
CA ALA A 106 43.96 18.35 -4.44
C ALA A 106 44.54 19.68 -3.95
N MET A 107 44.28 20.05 -2.68
CA MET A 107 44.82 21.26 -2.08
C MET A 107 46.35 21.23 -2.03
N ALA A 108 46.94 20.11 -1.56
CA ALA A 108 48.39 19.93 -1.55
C ALA A 108 49.01 19.92 -2.96
N ALA A 109 48.27 19.51 -4.00
CA ALA A 109 48.74 19.58 -5.38
C ALA A 109 48.74 21.02 -5.90
N ILE A 110 47.69 21.80 -5.60
CA ILE A 110 47.59 23.22 -5.96
C ILE A 110 48.69 24.03 -5.24
N GLU A 111 48.89 23.80 -3.95
CA GLU A 111 49.94 24.47 -3.18
C GLU A 111 51.35 24.19 -3.72
N ARG A 112 51.63 22.93 -4.10
CA ARG A 112 52.93 22.54 -4.70
C ARG A 112 53.17 23.13 -6.09
N ALA A 113 52.11 23.29 -6.89
CA ALA A 113 52.21 23.89 -8.22
C ALA A 113 52.41 25.41 -8.15
N GLY A 114 51.94 26.05 -7.07
CA GLY A 114 52.10 27.48 -6.83
C GLY A 114 51.37 28.34 -7.88
N PRO A 115 51.72 29.65 -7.99
CA PRO A 115 51.03 30.59 -8.89
C PRO A 115 51.28 30.33 -10.38
N ALA A 116 52.24 29.46 -10.72
CA ALA A 116 52.56 29.09 -12.10
C ALA A 116 51.59 28.03 -12.69
N MET A 117 50.64 27.53 -11.89
CA MET A 117 49.67 26.55 -12.36
C MET A 117 48.70 27.19 -13.36
N ASP A 118 48.63 26.62 -14.57
CA ASP A 118 47.65 27.01 -15.57
C ASP A 118 46.20 26.84 -15.05
N ALA A 119 45.31 27.75 -15.44
CA ALA A 119 43.92 27.79 -15.01
C ALA A 119 43.17 26.50 -15.39
N ALA A 120 43.50 25.89 -16.53
CA ALA A 120 42.91 24.62 -16.94
C ALA A 120 43.32 23.46 -16.01
N ALA A 121 44.60 23.41 -15.61
CA ALA A 121 45.11 22.40 -14.68
C ALA A 121 44.50 22.59 -13.27
N ARG A 122 44.34 23.84 -12.82
CA ARG A 122 43.69 24.16 -11.54
C ARG A 122 42.21 23.79 -11.54
N LEU A 123 41.49 24.05 -12.64
CA LEU A 123 40.11 23.62 -12.82
C LEU A 123 39.99 22.09 -12.78
N GLN A 124 40.87 21.36 -13.46
CA GLN A 124 40.85 19.89 -13.48
C GLN A 124 41.09 19.30 -12.07
N ALA A 125 41.99 19.89 -11.28
CA ALA A 125 42.22 19.49 -9.89
C ALA A 125 41.00 19.77 -8.98
N LEU A 126 40.34 20.92 -9.16
CA LEU A 126 39.16 21.32 -8.37
C LEU A 126 37.89 20.57 -8.78
N GLN A 127 37.79 20.11 -10.03
CA GLN A 127 36.59 19.45 -10.55
C GLN A 127 36.23 18.20 -9.72
N GLY A 128 37.21 17.34 -9.40
CA GLY A 128 36.97 16.16 -8.57
C GLY A 128 36.47 16.48 -7.16
N VAL A 129 36.93 17.60 -6.60
CA VAL A 129 36.60 18.03 -5.24
C VAL A 129 35.28 18.78 -5.16
N CYS A 130 34.92 19.56 -6.18
CA CYS A 130 33.70 20.36 -6.18
C CYS A 130 32.51 19.63 -6.82
N VAL A 131 32.72 18.90 -7.93
CA VAL A 131 31.63 18.24 -8.67
C VAL A 131 31.15 16.99 -7.96
N THR A 132 32.05 16.12 -7.53
CA THR A 132 31.70 14.81 -6.94
C THR A 132 30.83 14.90 -5.68
N PRO A 133 31.12 15.76 -4.67
CA PRO A 133 30.27 15.81 -3.48
C PRO A 133 28.94 16.48 -3.76
N LEU A 134 28.90 17.53 -4.60
CA LEU A 134 27.63 18.17 -4.97
C LEU A 134 26.75 17.25 -5.82
N LEU A 135 27.35 16.40 -6.65
CA LEU A 135 26.64 15.33 -7.35
C LEU A 135 26.10 14.27 -6.37
N GLY A 136 26.89 13.86 -5.37
CA GLY A 136 26.45 12.93 -4.32
C GLY A 136 25.28 13.47 -3.49
N ILE A 137 25.37 14.74 -3.05
CA ILE A 137 24.29 15.45 -2.34
C ILE A 137 23.06 15.58 -3.23
N GLY A 138 23.24 15.99 -4.48
CA GLY A 138 22.16 16.13 -5.45
C GLY A 138 21.40 14.82 -5.68
N LEU A 139 22.13 13.71 -5.84
CA LEU A 139 21.54 12.38 -5.99
C LEU A 139 20.71 11.97 -4.76
N ALA A 140 21.25 12.15 -3.56
CA ALA A 140 20.54 11.83 -2.32
C ALA A 140 19.28 12.69 -2.15
N ALA A 141 19.39 14.00 -2.37
CA ALA A 141 18.26 14.94 -2.27
C ALA A 141 17.17 14.66 -3.32
N GLY A 142 17.58 14.40 -4.57
CA GLY A 142 16.66 14.08 -5.67
C GLY A 142 15.91 12.77 -5.45
N MET A 143 16.61 11.75 -4.95
CA MET A 143 16.02 10.44 -4.66
C MET A 143 15.05 10.51 -3.47
N PHE A 144 15.37 11.30 -2.43
CA PHE A 144 14.46 11.62 -1.34
C PHE A 144 13.23 12.40 -1.82
N GLY A 145 13.43 13.42 -2.67
CA GLY A 145 12.35 14.19 -3.29
C GLY A 145 11.38 13.31 -4.09
N GLY A 146 11.91 12.45 -4.97
CA GLY A 146 11.13 11.48 -5.74
C GLY A 146 10.33 10.53 -4.85
N TRP A 147 10.95 10.02 -3.78
CA TRP A 147 10.29 9.17 -2.78
C TRP A 147 9.13 9.90 -2.08
N THR A 148 9.33 11.14 -1.63
CA THR A 148 8.27 11.91 -0.96
C THR A 148 7.07 12.18 -1.87
N LEU A 149 7.32 12.50 -3.14
CA LEU A 149 6.26 12.73 -4.14
C LEU A 149 5.49 11.44 -4.44
N ALA A 150 6.21 10.34 -4.64
CA ALA A 150 5.62 9.03 -4.86
C ALA A 150 4.77 8.61 -3.65
N MET A 151 5.24 8.86 -2.42
CA MET A 151 4.50 8.54 -1.20
C MET A 151 3.24 9.40 -1.03
N ARG A 152 3.27 10.68 -1.43
CA ARG A 152 2.08 11.53 -1.47
C ARG A 152 1.04 10.99 -2.45
N ARG A 153 1.45 10.61 -3.66
CA ARG A 153 0.55 10.01 -4.66
C ARG A 153 0.01 8.66 -4.22
N TYR A 154 0.86 7.80 -3.68
CA TYR A 154 0.46 6.51 -3.11
C TYR A 154 -0.59 6.68 -2.02
N ARG A 155 -0.36 7.59 -1.06
CA ARG A 155 -1.34 7.89 0.00
C ARG A 155 -2.64 8.38 -0.59
N ALA A 156 -2.62 9.30 -1.56
CA ALA A 156 -3.84 9.77 -2.20
C ALA A 156 -4.65 8.64 -2.86
N LEU A 157 -3.97 7.66 -3.49
CA LEU A 157 -4.61 6.52 -4.14
C LEU A 157 -5.11 5.45 -3.17
N VAL A 158 -4.39 5.19 -2.07
CA VAL A 158 -4.68 4.09 -1.14
C VAL A 158 -5.56 4.51 0.05
N THR A 159 -5.53 5.78 0.45
CA THR A 159 -6.35 6.28 1.58
C THR A 159 -7.85 5.98 1.41
N PRO A 160 -8.45 6.08 0.21
CA PRO A 160 -9.84 5.66 -0.02
C PRO A 160 -10.11 4.18 0.28
N GLY A 161 -9.12 3.30 0.06
CA GLY A 161 -9.21 1.87 0.38
C GLY A 161 -8.99 1.54 1.86
N ARG A 162 -8.56 2.51 2.68
CA ARG A 162 -8.34 2.35 4.12
C ARG A 162 -9.56 2.71 4.97
N TRP A 163 -10.64 3.13 4.32
CA TRP A 163 -11.88 3.53 4.96
C TRP A 163 -12.51 2.38 5.74
N ALA A 164 -13.14 2.72 6.86
CA ALA A 164 -13.92 1.78 7.65
C ALA A 164 -14.98 1.11 6.77
N ARG A 165 -15.31 -0.15 7.06
CA ARG A 165 -16.50 -0.77 6.48
C ARG A 165 -17.69 -0.02 7.03
N SER A 166 -18.61 0.28 6.15
CA SER A 166 -19.78 1.02 6.52
C SER A 166 -20.68 0.17 7.47
N PRO A 167 -21.55 0.77 8.30
CA PRO A 167 -22.33 0.09 9.34
C PRO A 167 -23.33 -0.98 8.83
N LEU A 168 -23.79 -1.92 9.65
CA LEU A 168 -24.75 -2.96 9.20
C LEU A 168 -26.20 -2.45 9.07
N SER A 169 -26.52 -1.37 9.77
CA SER A 169 -27.84 -0.76 9.77
C SER A 169 -27.70 0.76 9.94
N PRO A 170 -28.70 1.55 9.52
CA PRO A 170 -28.73 2.99 9.79
C PRO A 170 -28.55 3.25 11.29
N GLY A 171 -27.66 4.16 11.65
CA GLY A 171 -27.35 4.50 13.05
C GLY A 171 -26.50 3.48 13.81
N ALA A 172 -26.12 2.33 13.22
CA ALA A 172 -25.13 1.45 13.85
C ALA A 172 -23.70 2.00 13.68
N PRO A 173 -22.76 1.63 14.57
CA PRO A 173 -21.36 2.02 14.42
C PRO A 173 -20.76 1.46 13.12
N ALA A 174 -19.87 2.23 12.49
CA ALA A 174 -19.06 1.73 11.39
C ALA A 174 -18.26 0.51 11.85
N ARG A 175 -17.85 -0.32 10.90
CA ARG A 175 -17.20 -1.59 11.18
C ARG A 175 -15.74 -1.52 10.80
N CYS A 176 -14.91 -2.18 11.59
CA CYS A 176 -13.49 -2.33 11.29
C CYS A 176 -13.31 -2.99 9.92
N ARG A 177 -12.42 -2.44 9.10
CA ARG A 177 -12.09 -2.95 7.77
C ARG A 177 -11.50 -4.36 7.80
N CYS A 178 -10.83 -4.72 8.90
CA CYS A 178 -10.21 -6.02 9.09
C CYS A 178 -11.19 -7.01 9.74
N CYS A 179 -11.50 -6.87 11.03
CA CYS A 179 -12.32 -7.85 11.76
C CYS A 179 -13.83 -7.64 11.67
N GLY A 180 -14.30 -6.48 11.19
CA GLY A 180 -15.71 -6.15 11.16
C GLY A 180 -16.36 -5.83 12.51
N ALA A 181 -15.59 -5.69 13.61
CA ALA A 181 -16.12 -5.21 14.89
C ALA A 181 -16.61 -3.76 14.78
N GLY A 182 -17.61 -3.38 15.57
CA GLY A 182 -18.05 -1.98 15.68
C GLY A 182 -16.90 -1.08 16.13
N LEU A 183 -16.74 0.05 15.46
CA LEU A 183 -15.82 1.11 15.82
C LEU A 183 -16.56 2.11 16.73
N PRO A 184 -15.85 2.75 17.68
CA PRO A 184 -16.48 3.75 18.52
C PRO A 184 -16.99 4.93 17.67
N GLU A 185 -18.07 5.57 18.13
CA GLU A 185 -18.66 6.75 17.49
C GLU A 185 -17.75 7.97 17.66
N GLN A 186 -16.66 7.99 16.92
CA GLN A 186 -15.70 9.08 16.89
C GLN A 186 -15.48 9.46 15.43
N TRP A 187 -15.90 10.68 15.07
CA TRP A 187 -15.98 11.13 13.69
C TRP A 187 -14.71 11.91 13.28
N GLY A 188 -14.28 11.79 12.02
CA GLY A 188 -13.24 12.64 11.45
C GLY A 188 -11.79 12.27 11.81
N ALA A 189 -11.58 11.14 12.50
CA ALA A 189 -10.25 10.69 12.91
C ALA A 189 -9.93 9.27 12.40
N MET A 190 -8.64 8.93 12.40
CA MET A 190 -8.19 7.55 12.29
C MET A 190 -8.52 6.86 13.62
N VAL A 191 -9.38 5.84 13.58
CA VAL A 191 -9.86 5.12 14.75
C VAL A 191 -9.27 3.72 14.78
N GLU A 192 -8.58 3.40 15.88
CA GLU A 192 -8.05 2.07 16.11
C GLU A 192 -9.18 1.14 16.57
N CYS A 193 -9.28 -0.04 15.95
CA CYS A 193 -10.25 -1.03 16.35
C CYS A 193 -9.88 -1.64 17.71
N GLY A 194 -10.75 -1.51 18.71
CA GLY A 194 -10.52 -2.11 20.03
C GLY A 194 -10.38 -3.64 20.06
N PHE A 195 -10.77 -4.33 18.98
CA PHE A 195 -10.66 -5.79 18.88
C PHE A 195 -9.37 -6.26 18.20
N CYS A 196 -9.11 -5.82 16.97
CA CYS A 196 -7.95 -6.28 16.18
C CYS A 196 -6.85 -5.23 15.99
N ARG A 197 -6.98 -4.06 16.64
CA ARG A 197 -6.01 -2.94 16.58
C ARG A 197 -5.72 -2.37 15.18
N THR A 198 -6.55 -2.73 14.21
CA THR A 198 -6.45 -2.15 12.86
C THR A 198 -6.92 -0.70 12.87
N HIS A 199 -6.19 0.19 12.21
CA HIS A 199 -6.55 1.59 12.06
C HIS A 199 -7.56 1.77 10.90
N ASN A 200 -8.65 2.49 11.16
CA ASN A 200 -9.75 2.72 10.23
C ASN A 200 -9.99 4.21 10.06
N LEU A 201 -10.28 4.66 8.83
CA LEU A 201 -10.66 6.05 8.59
C LEU A 201 -12.18 6.15 8.51
N LEU A 202 -12.79 7.01 9.33
CA LEU A 202 -14.23 7.28 9.40
C LEU A 202 -14.55 8.62 8.73
N ASP A 203 -15.02 8.58 7.47
CA ASP A 203 -15.42 9.76 6.68
C ASP A 203 -16.95 9.80 6.48
N ARG A 204 -17.53 11.00 6.49
CA ARG A 204 -18.99 11.24 6.47
C ARG A 204 -19.62 10.90 5.12
N ALA A 205 -18.86 11.04 4.02
CA ALA A 205 -19.29 10.68 2.67
C ALA A 205 -19.62 9.18 2.48
N VAL A 206 -19.16 8.32 3.40
CA VAL A 206 -19.29 6.86 3.34
C VAL A 206 -20.66 6.36 3.84
N ILE A 207 -21.41 7.21 4.56
CA ILE A 207 -22.74 6.89 5.11
C ILE A 207 -23.85 7.25 4.10
N ASP A 208 -23.72 8.36 3.37
CA ASP A 208 -24.77 8.88 2.50
C ASP A 208 -25.01 8.06 1.20
N GLN A 209 -24.05 7.23 0.79
CA GLN A 209 -24.14 6.45 -0.46
C GLN A 209 -24.77 5.05 -0.32
N ARG A 210 -25.15 4.61 0.89
CA ARG A 210 -25.23 3.17 1.21
C ARG A 210 -26.48 2.41 0.75
N GLU A 211 -27.67 3.02 0.74
CA GLU A 211 -28.91 2.28 0.46
C GLU A 211 -29.04 1.80 -1.00
N ALA A 212 -28.48 2.53 -1.95
CA ALA A 212 -28.53 2.16 -3.37
C ALA A 212 -27.46 1.15 -3.80
N LEU A 213 -26.44 0.90 -2.96
CA LEU A 213 -25.19 0.27 -3.37
C LEU A 213 -25.10 -1.23 -3.05
N LEU A 214 -25.85 -1.74 -2.07
CA LEU A 214 -25.64 -3.06 -1.45
C LEU A 214 -25.73 -4.30 -2.38
N LEU A 215 -26.50 -4.25 -3.48
CA LEU A 215 -26.57 -5.35 -4.47
C LEU A 215 -25.59 -5.18 -5.65
N SER A 216 -25.23 -3.94 -5.97
CA SER A 216 -24.18 -3.64 -6.93
C SER A 216 -22.76 -3.77 -6.31
N GLU A 217 -22.66 -3.67 -4.98
CA GLU A 217 -21.42 -3.58 -4.20
C GLU A 217 -20.59 -4.85 -4.24
N THR A 218 -21.15 -6.05 -4.19
CA THR A 218 -20.35 -7.29 -4.18
C THR A 218 -19.60 -7.50 -5.49
N ALA A 219 -20.25 -7.26 -6.63
CA ALA A 219 -19.60 -7.30 -7.95
C ALA A 219 -18.65 -6.10 -8.14
N LEU A 220 -19.02 -4.90 -7.67
CA LEU A 220 -18.14 -3.73 -7.67
C LEU A 220 -16.94 -3.89 -6.75
N HIS A 221 -17.02 -4.61 -5.63
CA HIS A 221 -15.92 -4.80 -4.70
C HIS A 221 -14.89 -5.77 -5.27
N GLN A 222 -15.32 -6.83 -5.97
CA GLN A 222 -14.41 -7.69 -6.72
C GLN A 222 -13.76 -6.93 -7.88
N ALA A 223 -14.53 -6.13 -8.64
CA ALA A 223 -13.99 -5.31 -9.71
C ALA A 223 -13.07 -4.17 -9.21
N ARG A 224 -13.38 -3.55 -8.06
CA ARG A 224 -12.55 -2.51 -7.42
C ARG A 224 -11.31 -3.12 -6.80
N ALA A 225 -11.38 -4.29 -6.16
CA ALA A 225 -10.19 -4.98 -5.66
C ALA A 225 -9.25 -5.30 -6.83
N ALA A 226 -9.77 -5.86 -7.93
CA ALA A 226 -9.01 -6.09 -9.15
C ALA A 226 -8.43 -4.77 -9.73
N GLY A 227 -9.21 -3.69 -9.78
CA GLY A 227 -8.77 -2.40 -10.28
C GLY A 227 -7.78 -1.65 -9.36
N VAL A 228 -7.83 -1.89 -8.05
CA VAL A 228 -6.86 -1.35 -7.07
C VAL A 228 -5.56 -2.14 -7.16
N ILE A 229 -5.63 -3.47 -7.33
CA ILE A 229 -4.46 -4.32 -7.56
C ILE A 229 -3.77 -3.93 -8.87
N ALA A 230 -4.54 -3.75 -9.96
CA ALA A 230 -4.00 -3.31 -11.24
C ALA A 230 -3.30 -1.94 -11.13
N ARG A 231 -3.96 -0.94 -10.50
CA ARG A 231 -3.38 0.39 -10.29
C ARG A 231 -2.17 0.38 -9.35
N ALA A 232 -2.20 -0.45 -8.30
CA ALA A 232 -1.07 -0.60 -7.40
C ALA A 232 0.14 -1.24 -8.11
N ASN A 233 -0.09 -2.23 -8.98
CA ASN A 233 0.96 -2.85 -9.78
C ASN A 233 1.55 -1.88 -10.82
N GLU A 234 0.71 -1.13 -11.54
CA GLU A 234 1.18 -0.04 -12.41
C GLU A 234 1.98 1.01 -11.64
N PHE A 235 1.48 1.41 -10.46
CA PHE A 235 2.16 2.40 -9.64
C PHE A 235 3.49 1.89 -9.08
N SER A 236 3.55 0.62 -8.66
CA SER A 236 4.79 -0.02 -8.19
C SER A 236 5.88 0.00 -9.27
N ALA A 237 5.51 -0.29 -10.52
CA ALA A 237 6.43 -0.18 -11.65
C ALA A 237 6.90 1.28 -11.87
N SER A 238 6.01 2.25 -11.71
CA SER A 238 6.34 3.68 -11.83
C SER A 238 7.17 4.22 -10.66
N PHE A 239 7.12 3.58 -9.48
CA PHE A 239 7.78 4.05 -8.27
C PHE A 239 9.30 4.10 -8.44
N GLY A 240 9.89 3.06 -9.02
CA GLY A 240 11.31 3.03 -9.38
C GLY A 240 11.68 4.12 -10.37
N GLN A 241 10.82 4.37 -11.37
CA GLN A 241 11.05 5.42 -12.38
C GLN A 241 11.07 6.82 -11.75
N TRP A 242 10.13 7.15 -10.87
CA TRP A 242 10.11 8.47 -10.20
C TRP A 242 11.33 8.69 -9.31
N SER A 243 11.82 7.64 -8.64
CA SER A 243 13.05 7.71 -7.86
C SER A 243 14.29 7.92 -8.74
N LEU A 244 14.38 7.22 -9.87
CA LEU A 244 15.44 7.40 -10.86
C LEU A 244 15.42 8.78 -11.50
N VAL A 245 14.25 9.29 -11.87
CA VAL A 245 14.09 10.65 -12.44
C VAL A 245 14.52 11.70 -11.42
N GLY A 246 14.12 11.54 -10.15
CA GLY A 246 14.56 12.42 -9.07
C GLY A 246 16.07 12.41 -8.88
N ALA A 247 16.68 11.21 -8.83
CA ALA A 247 18.13 11.04 -8.73
C ALA A 247 18.88 11.67 -9.92
N ALA A 248 18.40 11.48 -11.14
CA ALA A 248 18.99 12.06 -12.35
C ALA A 248 18.92 13.59 -12.34
N ALA A 249 17.75 14.16 -12.03
CA ALA A 249 17.58 15.60 -11.93
C ALA A 249 18.49 16.20 -10.84
N GLY A 250 18.57 15.53 -9.68
CA GLY A 250 19.46 15.93 -8.59
C GLY A 250 20.94 15.88 -8.96
N ALA A 251 21.38 14.82 -9.66
CA ALA A 251 22.75 14.69 -10.14
C ALA A 251 23.13 15.77 -11.16
N VAL A 252 22.21 16.12 -12.08
CA VAL A 252 22.41 17.21 -13.05
C VAL A 252 22.58 18.55 -12.33
N VAL A 253 21.68 18.89 -11.40
CA VAL A 253 21.77 20.15 -10.63
C VAL A 253 23.05 20.18 -9.80
N GLY A 254 23.39 19.09 -9.11
CA GLY A 254 24.61 18.98 -8.33
C GLY A 254 25.88 19.13 -9.18
N GLY A 255 25.90 18.50 -10.36
CA GLY A 255 27.01 18.60 -11.30
C GLY A 255 27.21 20.02 -11.84
N VAL A 256 26.13 20.70 -12.22
CA VAL A 256 26.18 22.10 -12.70
C VAL A 256 26.68 23.04 -11.61
N LEU A 257 26.16 22.91 -10.38
CA LEU A 257 26.59 23.74 -9.25
C LEU A 257 28.05 23.48 -8.88
N GLY A 258 28.48 22.21 -8.87
CA GLY A 258 29.87 21.87 -8.57
C GLY A 258 30.85 22.33 -9.64
N TYR A 259 30.45 22.29 -10.90
CA TYR A 259 31.27 22.83 -11.99
C TYR A 259 31.38 24.35 -11.90
N ALA A 260 30.27 25.05 -11.64
CA ALA A 260 30.28 26.50 -11.45
C ALA A 260 31.17 26.92 -10.26
N LEU A 261 31.12 26.18 -9.15
CA LEU A 261 32.00 26.39 -8.00
C LEU A 261 33.47 26.17 -8.34
N ALA A 262 33.80 25.07 -9.03
CA ALA A 262 35.17 24.79 -9.46
C ALA A 262 35.70 25.89 -10.39
N LEU A 263 34.87 26.38 -11.31
CA LEU A 263 35.20 27.47 -12.23
C LEU A 263 35.44 28.80 -11.50
N ALA A 264 34.61 29.12 -10.50
CA ALA A 264 34.79 30.32 -9.68
C ALA A 264 36.09 30.27 -8.88
N LEU A 265 36.39 29.11 -8.27
CA LEU A 265 37.62 28.90 -7.48
C LEU A 265 38.90 28.87 -8.34
N ALA A 266 38.82 28.37 -9.57
CA ALA A 266 39.97 28.37 -10.47
C ALA A 266 40.36 29.78 -10.94
N ARG A 267 39.42 30.73 -10.95
CA ARG A 267 39.62 32.13 -11.35
C ARG A 267 40.08 33.04 -10.21
N ALA A 268 39.91 32.61 -8.96
CA ALA A 268 40.29 33.35 -7.75
C ALA A 268 41.76 33.11 -7.38
#